data_AF-A0A4U0NMX1-F1
#
_entry.id   AF-A0A4U0NMX1-F1
#
_cell.length_a   1.000
_cell.length_b   1.000
_cell.length_c   1.000
_cell.angle_alpha   90.00
_cell.angle_beta   90.00
_cell.angle_gamma   90.00
#
_symmetry.space_group_name_H-M   'P 1'
#
loop_
_entity.id
_entity.type
_entity.pdbx_description
1 polymer ?
#
loop_
_entity_poly.entity_id
_entity_poly.type
_entity_poly.pdbx_seq_one_letter_code
_entity_poly.pdbx_strand_id
1 'polypeptide(L)'
;MAATHKNLTLGAHRADEVAILRTRDRLQFREIADRLGCDVKTAHDAWKRARATYGKDAAAHLDAWRGEQLAVLDAIIDGLMPKAIAGDARAAEVIIKALERTAKTIGSDAPIRANVTVTDEMTARIKALAEELAEI
;
A
#
# COMPACT_ATOMS: atom_id res chain seq x y z
N MET A 1 1.88 -6.63 -36.38
CA MET A 1 1.62 -6.91 -34.94
C MET A 1 2.70 -7.73 -34.23
N ALA A 2 3.61 -8.45 -34.92
CA ALA A 2 4.64 -9.29 -34.25
C ALA A 2 5.82 -8.52 -33.61
N ALA A 3 6.20 -7.34 -34.14
CA ALA A 3 7.33 -6.55 -33.62
C ALA A 3 7.04 -5.92 -32.24
N THR A 4 5.78 -5.52 -32.00
CA THR A 4 5.35 -4.91 -30.74
C THR A 4 5.49 -5.88 -29.57
N HIS A 5 5.11 -7.15 -29.75
CA HIS A 5 5.20 -8.18 -28.71
C HIS A 5 6.65 -8.51 -28.34
N LYS A 6 7.55 -8.59 -29.33
CA LYS A 6 8.99 -8.83 -29.09
C LYS A 6 9.67 -7.69 -28.33
N ASN A 7 9.30 -6.45 -28.65
CA ASN A 7 9.83 -5.27 -27.95
C ASN A 7 9.31 -5.19 -26.50
N LEU A 8 8.07 -5.60 -26.26
CA LEU A 8 7.50 -5.71 -24.91
C LEU A 8 8.22 -6.75 -24.06
N THR A 9 8.48 -7.95 -24.61
CA THR A 9 9.21 -9.02 -23.89
C THR A 9 10.65 -8.64 -23.57
N LEU A 10 11.35 -7.98 -24.51
CA LEU A 10 12.71 -7.50 -24.28
C LEU A 10 12.75 -6.39 -23.22
N GLY A 11 11.75 -5.50 -23.23
CA GLY A 11 11.62 -4.43 -22.24
C GLY A 11 11.30 -4.93 -20.83
N ALA A 12 10.62 -6.07 -20.70
CA ALA A 12 10.31 -6.74 -19.43
C ALA A 12 11.54 -7.46 -18.86
N HIS A 13 12.22 -8.26 -19.69
CA HIS A 13 13.45 -8.97 -19.28
C HIS A 13 14.52 -8.01 -18.75
N ARG A 14 14.73 -6.88 -19.45
CA ARG A 14 15.65 -5.83 -19.01
C ARG A 14 15.24 -5.20 -17.67
N ALA A 15 13.94 -5.07 -17.41
CA ALA A 15 13.46 -4.51 -16.14
C ALA A 15 13.81 -5.44 -14.97
N ASP A 16 13.59 -6.75 -15.12
CA ASP A 16 13.93 -7.75 -14.10
C ASP A 16 15.44 -7.81 -13.85
N GLU A 17 16.25 -7.86 -14.90
CA GLU A 17 17.72 -7.88 -14.78
C GLU A 17 18.25 -6.64 -14.06
N VAL A 18 17.79 -5.45 -14.44
CA VAL A 18 18.19 -4.20 -13.78
C VAL A 18 17.81 -4.22 -12.29
N ALA A 19 16.64 -4.75 -11.95
CA ALA A 19 16.21 -4.82 -10.56
C ALA A 19 17.07 -5.76 -9.71
N ILE A 20 17.45 -6.93 -10.25
CA ILE A 20 18.35 -7.88 -9.59
C ILE A 20 19.72 -7.23 -9.37
N LEU A 21 20.32 -6.69 -10.44
CA LEU A 21 21.65 -6.06 -10.39
C LEU A 21 21.69 -4.89 -9.40
N ARG A 22 20.61 -4.11 -9.29
CA ARG A 22 20.54 -2.97 -8.38
C ARG A 22 20.30 -3.35 -6.93
N THR A 23 19.45 -4.35 -6.66
CA THR A 23 19.01 -4.70 -5.31
C THR A 23 19.90 -5.74 -4.64
N ARG A 24 20.28 -6.78 -5.37
CA ARG A 24 21.12 -7.88 -4.89
C ARG A 24 22.60 -7.58 -5.03
N ASP A 25 23.01 -7.20 -6.24
CA ASP A 25 24.43 -7.04 -6.57
C ASP A 25 24.95 -5.62 -6.27
N ARG A 26 24.04 -4.71 -5.88
CA ARG A 26 24.31 -3.32 -5.44
C ARG A 26 25.04 -2.45 -6.47
N LEU A 27 24.98 -2.81 -7.75
CA LEU A 27 25.59 -2.05 -8.83
C LEU A 27 24.93 -0.68 -9.02
N GLN A 28 25.72 0.31 -9.46
CA GLN A 28 25.27 1.63 -9.85
C GLN A 28 24.70 1.61 -11.28
N PHE A 29 23.84 2.57 -11.62
CA PHE A 29 23.16 2.58 -12.93
C PHE A 29 24.11 2.68 -14.12
N ARG A 30 25.29 3.30 -13.97
CA ARG A 30 26.32 3.31 -15.01
C ARG A 30 26.87 1.92 -15.27
N GLU A 31 27.23 1.19 -14.20
CA GLU A 31 27.75 -0.18 -14.29
C GLU A 31 26.71 -1.15 -14.85
N ILE A 32 25.43 -0.95 -14.48
CA ILE A 32 24.31 -1.73 -15.02
C ILE A 32 24.11 -1.42 -16.51
N ALA A 33 24.18 -0.16 -16.92
CA ALA A 33 24.03 0.26 -18.30
C ALA A 33 25.13 -0.34 -19.19
N ASP A 34 26.38 -0.26 -18.73
CA ASP A 34 27.54 -0.85 -19.40
C ASP A 34 27.37 -2.38 -19.52
N ARG A 35 26.93 -3.05 -18.45
CA ARG A 35 26.72 -4.50 -18.41
C ARG A 35 25.60 -4.98 -19.34
N LEU A 36 24.55 -4.17 -19.49
CA LEU A 36 23.38 -4.52 -20.30
C LEU A 36 23.43 -3.95 -21.72
N GLY A 37 24.52 -3.26 -22.09
CA GLY A 37 24.70 -2.66 -23.40
C GLY A 37 23.64 -1.61 -23.72
N CYS A 38 23.25 -0.79 -22.73
CA CYS A 38 22.25 0.25 -22.88
C CYS A 38 22.74 1.58 -22.29
N ASP A 39 22.01 2.67 -22.50
CA ASP A 39 22.32 3.93 -21.86
C ASP A 39 21.80 3.99 -20.40
N VAL A 40 22.38 4.87 -19.60
CA VAL A 40 22.08 5.03 -18.17
C VAL A 40 20.61 5.41 -17.92
N LYS A 41 20.01 6.20 -18.83
CA LYS A 41 18.60 6.60 -18.72
C LYS A 41 17.70 5.38 -18.95
N THR A 42 18.00 4.56 -19.94
CA THR A 42 17.31 3.30 -20.24
C THR A 42 17.40 2.33 -19.07
N ALA A 43 18.57 2.20 -18.42
CA ALA A 43 18.71 1.40 -17.20
C ALA A 43 17.84 1.95 -16.05
N HIS A 44 17.84 3.27 -15.83
CA HIS A 44 17.02 3.90 -14.80
C HIS A 44 15.50 3.75 -15.05
N ASP A 45 15.06 3.89 -16.30
CA ASP A 45 13.65 3.74 -16.67
C ASP A 45 13.20 2.26 -16.62
N ALA A 46 14.09 1.32 -16.92
CA ALA A 46 13.85 -0.11 -16.69
C ALA A 46 13.72 -0.43 -15.18
N TRP A 47 14.58 0.14 -14.34
CA TRP A 47 14.48 0.00 -12.89
C TRP A 47 13.18 0.55 -12.32
N LYS A 48 12.76 1.75 -12.76
CA LYS A 48 11.47 2.34 -12.36
C LYS A 48 10.30 1.45 -12.72
N ARG A 49 10.29 0.89 -13.93
CA ARG A 49 9.25 -0.06 -14.38
C ARG A 49 9.23 -1.31 -13.52
N ALA A 50 10.38 -1.93 -13.27
CA ALA A 50 10.49 -3.11 -12.41
C ALA A 50 9.96 -2.82 -10.99
N ARG A 51 10.35 -1.69 -10.40
CA ARG A 51 9.92 -1.30 -9.06
C ARG A 51 8.42 -0.98 -8.99
N ALA A 52 7.85 -0.41 -10.05
CA ALA A 52 6.40 -0.20 -10.15
C ALA A 52 5.64 -1.53 -10.27
N THR A 53 6.16 -2.49 -11.04
CA THR A 53 5.59 -3.84 -11.15
C THR A 53 5.67 -4.58 -9.82
N TYR A 54 6.85 -4.67 -9.19
CA TYR A 54 6.99 -5.28 -7.88
C TYR A 54 6.18 -4.59 -6.79
N GLY A 55 5.98 -3.26 -6.89
CA GLY A 55 5.09 -2.54 -5.99
C GLY A 55 3.63 -2.97 -6.12
N LYS A 56 3.17 -3.23 -7.35
CA LYS A 56 1.81 -3.74 -7.62
C LYS A 56 1.66 -5.19 -7.16
N ASP A 57 2.65 -6.04 -7.44
CA ASP A 57 2.62 -7.44 -7.03
C ASP A 57 2.68 -7.54 -5.50
N ALA A 58 3.55 -6.76 -4.84
CA ALA A 58 3.61 -6.70 -3.39
C ALA A 58 2.30 -6.21 -2.75
N ALA A 59 1.62 -5.24 -3.36
CA ALA A 59 0.30 -4.80 -2.91
C ALA A 59 -0.76 -5.90 -3.05
N ALA A 60 -0.78 -6.60 -4.19
CA ALA A 60 -1.69 -7.72 -4.42
C ALA A 60 -1.44 -8.88 -3.44
N HIS A 61 -0.17 -9.20 -3.16
CA HIS A 61 0.20 -10.21 -2.16
C HIS A 61 -0.18 -9.79 -0.74
N LEU A 62 -0.05 -8.50 -0.42
CA LEU A 62 -0.46 -7.97 0.89
C LEU A 62 -1.98 -8.09 1.09
N ASP A 63 -2.77 -7.79 0.06
CA ASP A 63 -4.23 -7.88 0.16
C ASP A 63 -4.72 -9.33 0.22
N ALA A 64 -4.10 -10.24 -0.56
CA ALA A 64 -4.37 -11.67 -0.45
C ALA A 64 -4.04 -12.20 0.96
N TRP A 65 -2.88 -11.83 1.50
CA TRP A 65 -2.47 -12.20 2.85
C TRP A 65 -3.41 -11.64 3.92
N ARG A 66 -3.87 -10.40 3.77
CA ARG A 66 -4.90 -9.82 4.66
C ARG A 66 -6.21 -10.60 4.59
N GLY A 67 -6.64 -11.00 3.40
CA GLY A 67 -7.83 -11.84 3.22
C GLY A 67 -7.72 -13.18 3.94
N GLU A 68 -6.58 -13.86 3.84
CA GLU A 68 -6.31 -15.11 4.57
C GLU A 68 -6.34 -14.91 6.08
N GLN A 69 -5.75 -13.83 6.59
CA GLN A 69 -5.78 -13.51 8.02
C GLN A 69 -7.20 -13.26 8.53
N LEU A 70 -8.03 -12.54 7.75
CA LEU A 70 -9.43 -12.29 8.10
C LEU A 70 -10.22 -13.60 8.16
N ALA A 71 -10.05 -14.49 7.18
CA ALA A 71 -10.73 -15.79 7.19
C ALA A 71 -10.37 -16.65 8.41
N VAL A 72 -9.12 -16.59 8.87
CA VAL A 72 -8.70 -17.28 10.11
C VAL A 72 -9.36 -16.65 11.35
N LEU A 73 -9.43 -15.32 11.41
CA LEU A 73 -10.06 -14.62 12.52
C LEU A 73 -11.56 -14.90 12.60
N ASP A 74 -12.25 -14.92 11.46
CA ASP A 74 -13.67 -15.27 11.37
C ASP A 74 -13.90 -16.70 11.88
N ALA A 75 -13.08 -17.67 11.45
CA ALA A 75 -13.19 -19.04 11.93
C ALA A 75 -12.99 -19.17 13.45
N ILE A 76 -12.08 -18.38 14.04
CA ILE A 76 -11.87 -18.35 15.49
C ILE A 76 -13.11 -17.77 16.20
N ILE A 77 -13.66 -16.67 15.67
CA ILE A 77 -14.83 -16.02 16.23
C ILE A 77 -16.02 -16.99 16.18
N ASP A 78 -16.31 -17.57 15.03
CA ASP A 78 -17.42 -18.51 14.84
C ASP A 78 -17.28 -19.75 15.73
N GLY A 79 -16.07 -20.30 15.84
CA GLY A 79 -15.81 -21.48 16.65
C GLY A 79 -15.95 -21.24 18.16
N LEU A 80 -15.67 -20.03 18.64
CA LEU A 80 -15.71 -19.69 20.07
C LEU A 80 -17.01 -19.00 20.49
N MET A 81 -17.75 -18.41 19.55
CA MET A 81 -18.97 -17.64 19.83
C MET A 81 -19.99 -18.42 20.68
N PRO A 82 -20.29 -19.71 20.42
CA PRO A 82 -21.23 -20.46 21.26
C PRO A 82 -20.77 -20.59 22.71
N LYS A 83 -19.46 -20.74 22.95
CA LYS A 83 -18.90 -20.85 24.30
C LYS A 83 -18.94 -19.50 25.03
N ALA A 84 -18.63 -18.42 24.33
CA ALA A 84 -18.72 -17.08 24.89
C ALA A 84 -20.17 -16.73 25.28
N ILE A 85 -21.15 -17.07 24.43
CA ILE A 85 -22.58 -16.92 24.72
C ILE A 85 -22.98 -17.76 25.95
N ALA A 86 -22.41 -18.95 26.11
CA ALA A 86 -22.63 -19.80 27.28
C ALA A 86 -21.94 -19.29 28.56
N GLY A 87 -21.25 -18.14 28.51
CA GLY A 87 -20.62 -17.51 29.67
C GLY A 87 -19.16 -17.90 29.92
N ASP A 88 -18.50 -18.58 28.96
CA ASP A 88 -17.07 -18.85 29.05
C ASP A 88 -16.28 -17.53 28.89
N ALA A 89 -15.77 -17.01 30.00
CA ALA A 89 -15.01 -15.77 30.05
C ALA A 89 -13.73 -15.81 29.19
N ARG A 90 -13.11 -16.99 29.05
CA ARG A 90 -11.90 -17.14 28.24
C ARG A 90 -12.23 -17.10 26.76
N ALA A 91 -13.32 -17.74 26.35
CA ALA A 91 -13.81 -17.64 24.97
C ALA A 91 -14.16 -16.19 24.61
N ALA A 92 -14.84 -15.47 25.51
CA ALA A 92 -15.17 -14.06 25.31
C ALA A 92 -13.92 -13.17 25.14
N GLU A 93 -12.89 -13.36 25.98
CA GLU A 93 -11.63 -12.62 25.87
C GLU A 93 -10.92 -12.87 24.53
N VAL A 94 -10.90 -14.13 24.05
CA VAL A 94 -10.28 -14.48 22.77
C VAL A 94 -11.03 -13.86 21.60
N ILE A 95 -12.37 -13.84 21.63
CA ILE A 95 -13.19 -13.18 20.60
C ILE A 95 -12.91 -11.68 20.56
N ILE A 96 -12.85 -11.00 21.71
CA ILE A 96 -12.54 -9.56 21.76
C ILE A 96 -11.18 -9.27 21.11
N LYS A 97 -10.17 -10.11 21.40
CA LYS A 97 -8.84 -9.98 20.77
C LYS A 97 -8.87 -10.24 19.27
N ALA A 98 -9.67 -11.19 18.80
CA ALA A 98 -9.85 -11.46 17.38
C ALA A 98 -10.55 -10.29 16.67
N LEU A 99 -11.56 -9.69 17.30
CA LEU A 99 -12.25 -8.49 16.79
C LEU A 99 -11.33 -7.28 16.73
N GLU A 100 -10.53 -7.01 17.77
CA GLU A 100 -9.51 -5.96 17.72
C GLU A 100 -8.50 -6.19 16.58
N ARG A 101 -8.07 -7.45 16.38
CA ARG A 101 -7.13 -7.76 15.31
C ARG A 101 -7.77 -7.57 13.94
N THR A 102 -9.06 -7.88 13.80
CA THR A 102 -9.87 -7.64 12.60
C THR A 102 -9.92 -6.15 12.28
N ALA A 103 -10.31 -5.32 13.26
CA ALA A 103 -10.37 -3.86 13.13
C ALA A 103 -9.02 -3.24 12.71
N LYS A 104 -7.91 -3.73 13.29
CA LYS A 104 -6.54 -3.32 12.91
C LYS A 104 -6.16 -3.76 11.48
N THR A 105 -6.65 -4.92 11.05
CA THR A 105 -6.33 -5.47 9.72
C THR A 105 -7.06 -4.72 8.61
N ILE A 106 -8.32 -4.34 8.85
CA ILE A 106 -9.14 -3.56 7.90
C ILE A 106 -8.89 -2.04 8.00
N GLY A 107 -8.29 -1.58 9.10
CA GLY A 107 -7.95 -0.17 9.31
C GLY A 107 -9.08 0.68 9.91
N SER A 108 -10.13 0.07 10.48
CA SER A 108 -11.24 0.79 11.12
C SER A 108 -10.82 1.63 12.32
N ASP A 109 -9.73 1.24 13.00
CA ASP A 109 -9.17 1.97 14.15
C ASP A 109 -8.05 2.96 13.74
N ALA A 110 -7.82 3.17 12.44
CA ALA A 110 -6.79 4.10 12.00
C ALA A 110 -7.18 5.54 12.39
N PRO A 111 -6.29 6.31 13.05
CA PRO A 111 -6.60 7.69 13.43
C PRO A 111 -6.82 8.54 12.17
N ILE A 112 -7.96 9.23 12.12
CA ILE A 112 -8.26 10.20 11.06
C ILE A 112 -7.31 11.39 11.24
N ARG A 113 -6.28 11.47 10.39
CA ARG A 113 -5.42 12.65 10.30
C ARG A 113 -5.98 13.59 9.23
N ALA A 114 -6.67 14.64 9.67
CA ALA A 114 -7.08 15.72 8.77
C ALA A 114 -5.91 16.69 8.58
N ASN A 115 -5.30 16.68 7.39
CA ASN A 115 -4.42 17.78 6.97
C ASN A 115 -5.32 18.92 6.47
N VAL A 116 -5.73 19.79 7.39
CA VAL A 116 -6.49 20.99 7.03
C VAL A 116 -5.50 22.05 6.56
N THR A 117 -5.42 22.23 5.24
CA THR A 117 -4.74 23.39 4.67
C THR A 117 -5.74 24.54 4.63
N VAL A 118 -5.60 25.50 5.54
CA VAL A 118 -6.34 26.76 5.46
C VAL A 118 -5.72 27.56 4.32
N THR A 119 -6.47 27.72 3.23
CA THR A 119 -6.08 28.58 2.11
C THR A 119 -6.34 30.03 2.45
N ASP A 120 -5.52 30.95 1.93
CA ASP A 120 -5.67 32.40 2.16
C ASP A 120 -7.07 32.93 1.77
N GLU A 121 -7.72 32.34 0.75
CA GLU A 121 -9.11 32.65 0.38
C GLU A 121 -10.13 32.28 1.48
N MET A 122 -9.92 31.18 2.20
CA MET A 122 -10.77 30.80 3.33
C MET A 122 -10.57 31.77 4.49
N THR A 123 -9.33 32.19 4.75
CA THR A 123 -9.01 33.21 5.75
C THR A 123 -9.68 34.55 5.42
N ALA A 124 -9.65 34.95 4.15
CA ALA A 124 -10.29 36.18 3.68
C ALA A 124 -11.82 36.13 3.84
N ARG A 125 -12.45 35.01 3.47
CA ARG A 125 -13.90 34.79 3.67
C ARG A 125 -14.31 34.78 5.14
N ILE A 126 -13.54 34.13 6.00
CA ILE A 126 -13.79 34.10 7.44
C ILE A 126 -13.72 35.53 8.02
N LYS A 127 -12.75 36.32 7.57
CA LYS A 127 -12.59 37.71 8.01
C LYS A 127 -13.75 38.60 7.56
N ALA A 128 -14.19 38.47 6.30
CA ALA A 128 -15.34 39.21 5.77
C ALA A 128 -16.64 38.87 6.52
N LEU A 129 -16.89 37.58 6.80
CA LEU A 129 -18.06 37.17 7.59
C LEU A 129 -17.99 37.69 9.03
N ALA A 130 -16.81 37.74 9.63
CA ALA A 130 -16.63 38.25 10.99
C ALA A 130 -16.87 39.77 11.07
N GLU A 131 -16.52 40.53 10.03
CA GLU A 131 -16.84 41.96 9.93
C GLU A 131 -18.35 42.17 9.75
N GLU A 132 -19.01 41.40 8.88
CA GLU A 132 -20.46 41.49 8.66
C GLU A 132 -21.29 41.15 9.92
N LEU A 133 -20.82 40.20 10.73
CA LEU A 133 -21.45 39.85 12.01
C LEU A 133 -21.17 40.85 13.13
N ALA A 134 -20.11 41.66 13.03
CA ALA A 134 -19.78 42.69 14.02
C ALA A 134 -20.57 43.99 13.81
N GLU A 135 -21.20 44.16 12.65
CA GLU A 135 -22.07 45.31 12.30
C GLU A 135 -23.56 45.09 12.64
N ILE A 136 -23.94 43.92 13.18
CA ILE A 136 -25.28 43.60 13.72
C ILE A 136 -25.28 43.76 15.24
#